data_AF-A0A8H5DBN6-F1
#
_entry.id   AF-A0A8H5DBN6-F1
#
_cell.length_a   1.000
_cell.length_b   1.000
_cell.length_c   1.000
_cell.angle_alpha   90.00
_cell.angle_beta   90.00
_cell.angle_gamma   90.00
#
_symmetry.space_group_name_H-M   'P 1'
#
loop_
_entity.id
_entity.type
_entity.pdbx_description
1 polymer ?
#
loop_
_entity_poly.entity_id
_entity_poly.type
_entity_poly.pdbx_seq_one_letter_code
_entity_poly.pdbx_strand_id
1 'polypeptide(L)'
;VRGKEEEEYIEPEIDVYIPERARLANILCYQPDGLTDDELLERRIEAVQFMVDLCDKRETVKRHRIKRTKTEPTVGSKSPDARSERRPNSDLFPLLMQVSQCPDCVGDERLSFEERTFKYSRPTVRNDHFDEQHLIEREQAQRRGEKMVCKHPTCRDLNQGHDLEFYNIDHFRAHVQEVHHITLRSSDQVHQRRLRKIRRRKMAIKQTIINGAV
;
A
#
# COMPACT_ATOMS: atom_id res chain seq x y z
N VAL A 1 -46.28 21.61 -18.07
CA VAL A 1 -44.80 21.53 -18.14
C VAL A 1 -44.34 20.91 -16.82
N ARG A 2 -43.70 19.74 -16.87
CA ARG A 2 -43.20 19.01 -15.69
C ARG A 2 -41.86 19.65 -15.30
N GLY A 3 -41.84 20.41 -14.22
CA GLY A 3 -40.60 21.00 -13.68
C GLY A 3 -39.66 19.86 -13.28
N LYS A 4 -38.47 19.83 -13.88
CA LYS A 4 -37.38 19.00 -13.39
C LYS A 4 -36.88 19.69 -12.12
N GLU A 5 -36.89 18.98 -11.01
CA GLU A 5 -36.17 19.39 -9.80
C GLU A 5 -34.69 19.51 -10.20
N GLU A 6 -34.16 20.72 -10.14
CA GLU A 6 -32.73 20.97 -10.27
C GLU A 6 -32.09 20.46 -8.97
N GLU A 7 -31.47 19.28 -9.02
CA GLU A 7 -30.61 18.80 -7.94
C GLU A 7 -29.48 19.82 -7.75
N GLU A 8 -29.50 20.51 -6.62
CA GLU A 8 -28.46 21.46 -6.22
C GLU A 8 -27.10 20.75 -6.23
N TYR A 9 -26.19 21.20 -7.10
CA TYR A 9 -24.88 20.60 -7.23
C TYR A 9 -24.06 20.89 -5.96
N ILE A 10 -23.88 19.86 -5.13
CA ILE A 10 -22.96 19.92 -3.99
C ILE A 10 -21.58 19.56 -4.52
N GLU A 11 -20.64 20.51 -4.44
CA GLU A 11 -19.26 20.25 -4.80
C GLU A 11 -18.66 19.17 -3.87
N PRO A 12 -18.10 18.08 -4.42
CA PRO A 12 -17.61 16.98 -3.60
C PRO A 12 -16.36 17.40 -2.84
N GLU A 13 -16.35 17.15 -1.53
CA GLU A 13 -15.16 17.39 -0.68
C GLU A 13 -13.97 16.55 -1.18
N ILE A 14 -12.81 17.20 -1.34
CA ILE A 14 -11.56 16.54 -1.72
C ILE A 14 -11.03 15.73 -0.52
N ASP A 15 -11.58 14.55 -0.26
CA ASP A 15 -11.08 13.60 0.73
C ASP A 15 -9.91 12.77 0.18
N VAL A 16 -8.76 13.41 0.03
CA VAL A 16 -7.49 12.75 -0.27
C VAL A 16 -6.48 13.07 0.83
N TYR A 17 -5.64 12.09 1.17
CA TYR A 17 -4.78 12.20 2.36
C TYR A 17 -3.29 12.21 1.98
N ILE A 18 -2.94 11.89 0.74
CA ILE A 18 -1.63 12.25 0.23
C ILE A 18 -1.64 13.77 0.11
N PRO A 19 -0.86 14.52 0.93
CA PRO A 19 -0.91 15.97 0.93
C PRO A 19 -0.64 16.56 -0.45
N GLU A 20 0.23 15.92 -1.23
CA GLU A 20 0.55 16.28 -2.61
C GLU A 20 -0.66 16.12 -3.54
N ARG A 21 -1.51 15.10 -3.32
CA ARG A 21 -2.74 14.91 -4.10
C ARG A 21 -3.82 15.91 -3.70
N ALA A 22 -3.91 16.24 -2.42
CA ALA A 22 -4.84 17.26 -1.92
C ALA A 22 -4.46 18.61 -2.51
N ARG A 23 -3.17 18.95 -2.49
CA ARG A 23 -2.66 20.20 -3.04
C ARG A 23 -2.77 20.26 -4.55
N LEU A 24 -2.48 19.17 -5.26
CA LEU A 24 -2.69 19.09 -6.70
C LEU A 24 -4.17 19.23 -7.07
N ALA A 25 -5.08 18.55 -6.36
CA ALA A 25 -6.51 18.67 -6.59
C ALA A 25 -6.99 20.10 -6.32
N ASN A 26 -6.47 20.77 -5.28
CA ASN A 26 -6.74 22.18 -5.07
C ASN A 26 -6.28 23.05 -6.24
N ILE A 27 -5.06 22.86 -6.75
CA ILE A 27 -4.55 23.67 -7.88
C ILE A 27 -5.35 23.42 -9.17
N LEU A 28 -5.78 22.18 -9.42
CA LEU A 28 -6.49 21.79 -10.65
C LEU A 28 -7.99 22.09 -10.61
N CYS A 29 -8.63 21.94 -9.45
CA CYS A 29 -10.07 22.12 -9.29
C CYS A 29 -10.45 23.53 -8.82
N TYR A 30 -9.56 24.22 -8.10
CA TYR A 30 -9.80 25.58 -7.60
C TYR A 30 -8.78 26.55 -8.19
N GLN A 31 -9.19 27.26 -9.24
CA GLN A 31 -8.45 28.40 -9.78
C GLN A 31 -9.09 29.70 -9.30
N PRO A 32 -8.38 30.51 -8.49
CA PRO A 32 -8.83 31.86 -8.13
C PRO A 32 -9.01 32.75 -9.36
N ASP A 33 -10.05 33.58 -9.35
CA ASP A 33 -10.23 34.61 -10.36
C ASP A 33 -9.19 35.74 -10.19
N GLY A 34 -8.75 36.34 -11.30
CA GLY A 34 -7.89 37.53 -11.28
C GLY A 34 -6.40 37.27 -11.09
N LEU A 35 -5.92 36.05 -11.34
CA LEU A 35 -4.49 35.73 -11.32
C LEU A 35 -3.74 36.47 -12.43
N THR A 36 -2.53 36.94 -12.09
CA THR A 36 -1.55 37.43 -13.07
C THR A 36 -0.89 36.28 -13.83
N ASP A 37 -0.27 36.57 -14.97
CA ASP A 37 0.44 35.56 -15.77
C ASP A 37 1.56 34.86 -14.98
N ASP A 38 2.26 35.60 -14.13
CA ASP A 38 3.34 35.08 -13.28
C ASP A 38 2.79 34.12 -12.20
N GLU A 39 1.69 34.47 -11.53
CA GLU A 39 1.05 33.60 -10.54
C GLU A 39 0.47 32.33 -11.19
N LEU A 40 -0.03 32.44 -12.43
CA LEU A 40 -0.48 31.30 -13.21
C LEU A 40 0.69 30.38 -13.58
N LEU A 41 1.85 30.95 -13.92
CA LEU A 41 3.06 30.19 -14.20
C LEU A 41 3.56 29.45 -12.94
N GLU A 42 3.64 30.12 -11.80
CA GLU A 42 4.05 29.51 -10.52
C GLU A 42 3.13 28.35 -10.12
N ARG A 43 1.81 28.54 -10.24
CA ARG A 43 0.80 27.50 -10.00
C ARG A 43 0.99 26.28 -10.90
N ARG A 44 1.34 26.49 -12.18
CA ARG A 44 1.63 25.39 -13.12
C ARG A 44 2.90 24.65 -12.76
N ILE A 45 3.95 25.35 -12.36
CA ILE A 45 5.20 24.74 -11.86
C ILE A 45 4.91 23.90 -10.62
N GLU A 46 4.15 24.45 -9.68
CA GLU A 46 3.73 23.77 -8.45
C GLU A 46 2.90 22.51 -8.76
N ALA A 47 1.94 22.58 -9.69
CA ALA A 47 1.17 21.42 -10.13
C ALA A 47 2.06 20.34 -10.75
N VAL A 48 3.02 20.71 -11.59
CA VAL A 48 3.97 19.75 -12.19
C VAL A 48 4.82 19.09 -11.11
N GLN A 49 5.32 19.85 -10.14
CA GLN A 49 6.09 19.28 -9.04
C GLN A 49 5.26 18.25 -8.26
N PHE A 50 4.02 18.58 -7.89
CA PHE A 50 3.15 17.62 -7.21
C PHE A 50 2.76 16.43 -8.08
N MET A 51 2.58 16.60 -9.39
CA MET A 51 2.35 15.49 -10.31
C MET A 51 3.55 14.52 -10.33
N VAL A 52 4.78 15.05 -10.34
CA VAL A 52 6.02 14.24 -10.27
C VAL A 52 6.12 13.54 -8.91
N ASP A 53 5.93 14.26 -7.81
CA ASP A 53 5.99 13.70 -6.45
C ASP A 53 4.94 12.60 -6.23
N LEU A 54 3.81 12.66 -6.95
CA LEU A 54 2.76 11.64 -6.90
C LEU A 54 3.09 10.37 -7.68
N CYS A 55 3.94 10.41 -8.70
CA CYS A 55 4.31 9.23 -9.47
C CYS A 55 4.90 8.12 -8.59
N ASP A 56 5.62 8.53 -7.55
CA ASP A 56 6.27 7.63 -6.60
C ASP A 56 5.38 7.23 -5.43
N LYS A 57 4.15 7.76 -5.32
CA LYS A 57 3.23 7.47 -4.21
C LYS A 57 2.05 6.60 -4.64
N ARG A 58 1.55 5.78 -3.72
CA ARG A 58 0.44 4.85 -3.98
C ARG A 58 -0.59 4.89 -2.85
N GLU A 59 -1.84 5.20 -3.17
CA GLU A 59 -2.97 5.01 -2.26
C GLU A 59 -3.58 3.61 -2.45
N THR A 60 -3.74 2.85 -1.38
CA THR A 60 -4.32 1.51 -1.45
C THR A 60 -5.68 1.41 -0.76
N VAL A 61 -6.49 0.43 -1.18
CA VAL A 61 -7.79 0.11 -0.57
C VAL A 61 -7.67 -0.20 0.94
N LYS A 62 -6.48 -0.60 1.42
CA LYS A 62 -6.22 -0.84 2.86
C LYS A 62 -6.49 0.39 3.71
N ARG A 63 -6.38 1.59 3.14
CA ARG A 63 -6.64 2.86 3.81
C ARG A 63 -8.07 2.97 4.35
N HIS A 64 -9.09 2.51 3.62
CA HIS A 64 -10.47 2.54 4.13
C HIS A 64 -10.60 1.68 5.40
N ARG A 65 -9.85 0.57 5.48
CA ARG A 65 -9.81 -0.25 6.70
C ARG A 65 -9.08 0.46 7.84
N ILE A 66 -7.96 1.13 7.54
CA ILE A 66 -7.21 1.92 8.54
C ILE A 66 -8.07 3.07 9.10
N LYS A 67 -8.78 3.82 8.24
CA LYS A 67 -9.73 4.87 8.66
C LYS A 67 -10.80 4.32 9.62
N ARG A 68 -11.41 3.16 9.28
CA ARG A 68 -12.42 2.51 10.14
C ARG A 68 -11.89 2.11 11.52
N THR A 69 -10.62 1.69 11.62
CA THR A 69 -10.01 1.37 12.92
C THR A 69 -9.68 2.61 13.76
N LYS A 70 -9.54 3.79 13.14
CA LYS A 70 -9.23 5.05 13.82
C LYS A 70 -10.46 5.84 14.25
N THR A 71 -11.65 5.53 13.73
CA THR A 71 -12.91 6.18 14.10
C THR A 71 -13.48 5.77 15.47
N GLU A 72 -12.75 5.01 16.29
CA GLU A 72 -13.07 4.94 17.72
C GLU A 72 -12.47 6.16 18.44
N PRO A 73 -13.28 7.07 18.99
CA PRO A 73 -12.78 8.35 19.48
C PRO A 73 -12.03 8.14 20.79
N THR A 74 -10.70 8.17 20.73
CA THR A 74 -9.90 8.47 21.92
C THR A 74 -9.66 9.97 21.91
N VAL A 75 -10.40 10.68 22.77
CA VAL A 75 -10.21 12.11 23.04
C VAL A 75 -8.77 12.31 23.54
N GLY A 76 -7.99 13.10 22.81
CA GLY A 76 -6.59 13.34 23.13
C GLY A 76 -5.90 14.20 22.09
N SER A 77 -6.34 15.45 21.99
CA SER A 77 -5.69 16.51 21.21
C SER A 77 -4.22 16.64 21.58
N LYS A 78 -3.31 16.48 20.61
CA LYS A 78 -2.07 17.27 20.50
C LYS A 78 -1.71 17.44 19.02
N SER A 79 -1.63 18.71 18.62
CA SER A 79 -1.07 19.19 17.36
C SER A 79 0.35 18.63 17.13
N PRO A 80 0.74 18.19 15.91
CA PRO A 80 2.13 17.87 15.64
C PRO A 80 2.88 19.16 15.30
N ASP A 81 3.67 19.60 16.27
CA ASP A 81 4.64 20.68 16.13
C ASP A 81 5.70 20.34 15.07
N ALA A 82 6.03 21.33 14.25
CA ALA A 82 6.90 21.22 13.10
C ALA A 82 8.38 21.22 13.53
N ARG A 83 8.91 20.05 13.88
CA ARG A 83 10.36 19.76 13.76
C ARG A 83 10.58 18.25 13.72
N SER A 84 10.54 17.70 12.50
CA SER A 84 10.88 16.29 12.26
C SER A 84 12.39 16.12 12.41
N GLU A 85 12.85 15.95 13.64
CA GLU A 85 14.11 15.24 13.87
C GLU A 85 13.93 13.87 13.22
N ARG A 86 14.71 13.59 12.17
CA ARG A 86 14.65 12.33 11.43
C ARG A 86 15.00 11.20 12.40
N ARG A 87 13.98 10.58 12.98
CA ARG A 87 14.15 9.35 13.77
C ARG A 87 14.88 8.34 12.88
N PRO A 88 15.88 7.62 13.41
CA PRO A 88 16.53 6.54 12.68
C PRO A 88 15.47 5.60 12.07
N ASN A 89 15.68 5.15 10.83
CA ASN A 89 14.77 4.21 10.19
C ASN A 89 14.55 2.95 11.04
N SER A 90 15.55 2.53 11.81
CA SER A 90 15.50 1.43 12.78
C SER A 90 14.44 1.63 13.87
N ASP A 91 14.14 2.87 14.27
CA ASP A 91 13.12 3.17 15.28
C ASP A 91 11.71 3.13 14.70
N LEU A 92 11.57 3.49 13.43
CA LEU A 92 10.29 3.52 12.71
C LEU A 92 9.92 2.16 12.12
N PHE A 93 10.93 1.40 11.68
CA PHE A 93 10.82 0.08 11.11
C PHE A 93 11.81 -0.84 11.83
N PRO A 94 11.42 -1.38 13.00
CA PRO A 94 12.27 -2.31 13.73
C PRO A 94 12.57 -3.55 12.91
N LEU A 95 13.82 -4.03 12.95
CA LEU A 95 14.24 -5.24 12.25
C LEU A 95 13.35 -6.44 12.60
N LEU A 96 13.00 -6.55 13.88
CA LEU A 96 12.04 -7.53 14.38
C LEU A 96 10.62 -7.03 14.11
N MET A 97 9.96 -7.69 13.16
CA MET A 97 8.63 -7.30 12.73
C MET A 97 7.54 -7.96 13.59
N GLN A 98 6.37 -7.34 13.63
CA GLN A 98 5.20 -8.01 14.20
C GLN A 98 4.67 -9.07 13.23
N VAL A 99 4.32 -10.26 13.74
CA VAL A 99 3.87 -11.42 12.92
C VAL A 99 2.70 -11.15 11.97
N SER A 100 1.94 -10.09 12.26
CA SER A 100 0.80 -9.61 11.48
C SER A 100 1.14 -8.56 10.42
N GLN A 101 2.37 -8.05 10.37
CA GLN A 101 2.84 -7.10 9.34
C GLN A 101 3.32 -7.84 8.09
N CYS A 102 3.26 -7.16 6.95
CA CYS A 102 3.72 -7.71 5.68
C CYS A 102 5.17 -7.27 5.42
N PRO A 103 6.12 -8.22 5.22
CA PRO A 103 7.54 -7.90 5.03
C PRO A 103 7.80 -7.04 3.79
N ASP A 104 7.03 -7.25 2.72
CA ASP A 104 7.19 -6.47 1.49
C ASP A 104 6.57 -5.08 1.59
N CYS A 105 5.44 -4.93 2.28
CA CYS A 105 4.83 -3.60 2.44
C CYS A 105 5.65 -2.68 3.33
N VAL A 106 6.32 -3.21 4.37
CA VAL A 106 7.18 -2.39 5.24
C VAL A 106 8.30 -1.71 4.44
N GLY A 107 8.84 -2.40 3.43
CA GLY A 107 9.88 -1.89 2.55
C GLY A 107 9.40 -1.10 1.34
N ASP A 108 8.08 -0.95 1.13
CA ASP A 108 7.54 -0.25 -0.03
C ASP A 108 7.44 1.25 0.26
N GLU A 109 8.48 2.00 -0.11
CA GLU A 109 8.57 3.45 0.09
C GLU A 109 7.48 4.25 -0.64
N ARG A 110 6.80 3.62 -1.61
CA ARG A 110 5.67 4.21 -2.32
C ARG A 110 4.41 4.28 -1.47
N LEU A 111 4.34 3.49 -0.40
CA LEU A 111 3.24 3.46 0.55
C LEU A 111 3.46 4.47 1.68
N SER A 112 2.36 4.98 2.23
CA SER A 112 2.42 5.81 3.44
C SER A 112 2.95 5.01 4.65
N PHE A 113 3.51 5.69 5.65
CA PHE A 113 4.00 5.04 6.88
C PHE A 113 2.96 4.10 7.51
N GLU A 114 1.69 4.50 7.53
CA GLU A 114 0.60 3.70 8.10
C GLU A 114 0.30 2.44 7.28
N GLU A 115 0.39 2.52 5.96
CA GLU A 115 0.18 1.37 5.08
C GLU A 115 1.38 0.41 5.13
N ARG A 116 2.59 0.94 5.24
CA ARG A 116 3.83 0.17 5.43
C ARG A 116 3.79 -0.60 6.75
N THR A 117 3.34 0.04 7.81
CA THR A 117 3.27 -0.55 9.17
C THR A 117 1.95 -1.26 9.48
N PHE A 118 1.03 -1.35 8.51
CA PHE A 118 -0.30 -1.94 8.69
C PHE A 118 -0.25 -3.36 9.26
N LYS A 119 -1.08 -3.62 10.26
CA LYS A 119 -1.20 -4.91 10.94
C LYS A 119 -2.47 -5.61 10.49
N TYR A 120 -2.31 -6.80 9.94
CA TYR A 120 -3.44 -7.65 9.61
C TYR A 120 -4.05 -8.25 10.87
N SER A 121 -5.34 -8.58 10.81
CA SER A 121 -6.03 -9.21 11.92
C SER A 121 -5.44 -10.57 12.31
N ARG A 122 -4.89 -11.32 11.35
CA ARG A 122 -4.30 -12.65 11.56
C ARG A 122 -3.12 -12.88 10.61
N PRO A 123 -2.09 -13.66 11.02
CA PRO A 123 -0.98 -14.04 10.13
C PRO A 123 -1.41 -14.75 8.85
N THR A 124 -2.51 -15.52 8.89
CA THR A 124 -3.08 -16.18 7.70
C THR A 124 -3.58 -15.18 6.66
N VAL A 125 -4.22 -14.09 7.09
CA VAL A 125 -4.69 -13.02 6.21
C VAL A 125 -3.51 -12.22 5.64
N ARG A 126 -2.47 -11.98 6.45
CA ARG A 126 -1.22 -11.38 5.98
C ARG A 126 -0.54 -12.25 4.92
N ASN A 127 -0.50 -13.57 5.12
CA ASN A 127 0.03 -14.50 4.13
C ASN A 127 -0.83 -14.56 2.85
N ASP A 128 -2.16 -14.47 2.97
CA ASP A 128 -3.02 -14.32 1.78
C ASP A 128 -2.69 -13.04 1.00
N HIS A 129 -2.50 -11.93 1.71
CA HIS A 129 -2.07 -10.69 1.08
C HIS A 129 -0.70 -10.83 0.40
N PHE A 130 0.28 -11.42 1.07
CA PHE A 130 1.61 -11.61 0.52
C PHE A 130 1.58 -12.48 -0.74
N ASP A 131 0.91 -13.64 -0.69
CA ASP A 131 0.81 -14.57 -1.81
C ASP A 131 0.13 -13.96 -3.04
N GLU A 132 -0.84 -13.06 -2.82
CA GLU A 132 -1.66 -12.49 -3.89
C GLU A 132 -1.12 -11.17 -4.43
N GLN A 133 -0.32 -10.43 -3.67
CA GLN A 133 0.15 -9.10 -4.06
C GLN A 133 1.64 -9.05 -4.37
N HIS A 134 2.45 -9.90 -3.72
CA HIS A 134 3.92 -9.78 -3.76
C HIS A 134 4.58 -11.03 -4.33
N LEU A 135 4.08 -12.21 -3.98
CA LEU A 135 4.70 -13.47 -4.39
C LEU A 135 4.71 -13.67 -5.91
N ILE A 136 3.69 -13.20 -6.62
CA ILE A 136 3.60 -13.35 -8.09
C ILE A 136 4.76 -12.65 -8.79
N GLU A 137 5.05 -11.41 -8.39
CA GLU A 137 6.16 -10.63 -8.97
C GLU A 137 7.51 -11.27 -8.64
N ARG A 138 7.69 -11.75 -7.40
CA ARG A 138 8.92 -12.47 -6.99
C ARG A 138 9.12 -13.78 -7.77
N GLU A 139 8.06 -14.55 -7.98
CA GLU A 139 8.10 -15.75 -8.83
C GLU A 139 8.42 -15.42 -10.29
N GLN A 140 7.95 -14.30 -10.80
CA GLN A 140 8.30 -13.83 -12.14
C GLN A 140 9.76 -13.39 -12.23
N ALA A 141 10.25 -12.61 -11.25
CA ALA A 141 11.63 -12.19 -11.14
C ALA A 141 12.58 -13.39 -11.12
N GLN A 142 12.31 -14.39 -10.27
CA GLN A 142 13.10 -15.63 -10.24
C GLN A 142 13.10 -16.35 -11.60
N ARG A 143 11.97 -16.41 -12.30
CA ARG A 143 11.90 -17.01 -13.65
C ARG A 143 12.71 -16.24 -14.70
N ARG A 144 12.86 -14.93 -14.55
CA ARG A 144 13.71 -14.08 -15.40
C ARG A 144 15.19 -14.14 -15.00
N GLY A 145 15.53 -14.86 -13.94
CA GLY A 145 16.89 -14.91 -13.39
C GLY A 145 17.27 -13.64 -12.60
N GLU A 146 16.29 -12.81 -12.25
CA GLU A 146 16.51 -11.63 -11.41
C GLU A 146 16.68 -12.05 -9.96
N LYS A 147 17.57 -11.33 -9.26
CA LYS A 147 17.78 -11.52 -7.83
C LYS A 147 16.62 -10.87 -7.07
N MET A 148 16.13 -11.58 -6.06
CA MET A 148 15.19 -11.00 -5.11
C MET A 148 15.91 -10.20 -4.06
N VAL A 149 15.29 -9.13 -3.61
CA VAL A 149 15.83 -8.30 -2.53
C VAL A 149 14.91 -8.30 -1.31
N CYS A 150 15.50 -8.17 -0.13
CA CYS A 150 14.77 -7.71 1.05
C CYS A 150 14.69 -6.19 1.02
N LYS A 151 13.46 -5.66 0.94
CA LYS A 151 13.22 -4.21 0.90
C LYS A 151 13.15 -3.57 2.29
N HIS A 152 13.38 -4.33 3.36
CA HIS A 152 13.27 -3.81 4.72
C HIS A 152 14.34 -2.72 4.97
N PRO A 153 13.97 -1.51 5.43
CA PRO A 153 14.93 -0.40 5.58
C PRO A 153 16.15 -0.79 6.42
N THR A 154 15.94 -1.44 7.56
CA THR A 154 17.03 -1.87 8.43
C THR A 154 17.93 -2.95 7.81
N CYS A 155 17.42 -3.79 6.90
CA CYS A 155 18.28 -4.76 6.20
C CYS A 155 19.23 -4.04 5.24
N ARG A 156 18.74 -3.01 4.55
CA ARG A 156 19.58 -2.14 3.71
C ARG A 156 20.62 -1.41 4.55
N ASP A 157 20.21 -0.83 5.68
CA ASP A 157 21.12 -0.12 6.59
C ASP A 157 22.22 -1.04 7.14
N LEU A 158 21.86 -2.26 7.59
CA LEU A 158 22.81 -3.26 8.08
C LEU A 158 23.76 -3.77 6.99
N ASN A 159 23.33 -3.76 5.74
CA ASN A 159 24.13 -4.15 4.58
C ASN A 159 24.80 -2.93 3.91
N GLN A 160 25.23 -1.96 4.72
CA GLN A 160 26.01 -0.79 4.27
C GLN A 160 25.31 0.05 3.18
N GLY A 161 23.98 0.08 3.19
CA GLY A 161 23.17 0.79 2.19
C GLY A 161 22.85 -0.04 0.94
N HIS A 162 23.33 -1.27 0.83
CA HIS A 162 23.03 -2.16 -0.30
C HIS A 162 21.84 -3.07 0.00
N ASP A 163 21.04 -3.37 -1.02
CA ASP A 163 19.95 -4.33 -0.87
C ASP A 163 20.51 -5.76 -0.68
N LEU A 164 19.91 -6.51 0.24
CA LEU A 164 20.31 -7.89 0.49
C LEU A 164 19.65 -8.81 -0.55
N GLU A 165 20.48 -9.46 -1.37
CA GLU A 165 20.06 -10.22 -2.55
C GLU A 165 19.91 -11.74 -2.30
N PHE A 166 18.95 -12.36 -2.98
CA PHE A 166 18.63 -13.79 -2.89
C PHE A 166 18.33 -14.37 -4.27
N TYR A 167 18.84 -15.58 -4.54
CA TYR A 167 18.62 -16.29 -5.81
C TYR A 167 17.32 -17.12 -5.84
N ASN A 168 16.79 -17.49 -4.68
CA ASN A 168 15.61 -18.36 -4.56
C ASN A 168 14.63 -17.78 -3.53
N ILE A 169 13.33 -17.86 -3.82
CA ILE A 169 12.24 -17.43 -2.93
C ILE A 169 12.39 -18.12 -1.58
N ASP A 170 12.83 -19.38 -1.53
CA ASP A 170 12.99 -20.09 -0.26
C ASP A 170 14.12 -19.51 0.59
N HIS A 171 15.20 -18.99 0.00
CA HIS A 171 16.24 -18.26 0.74
C HIS A 171 15.70 -16.94 1.29
N PHE A 172 14.90 -16.23 0.48
CA PHE A 172 14.21 -15.03 0.95
C PHE A 172 13.25 -15.35 2.11
N ARG A 173 12.48 -16.45 2.04
CA ARG A 173 11.59 -16.89 3.11
C ARG A 173 12.36 -17.21 4.40
N ALA A 174 13.50 -17.89 4.29
CA ALA A 174 14.38 -18.18 5.41
C ALA A 174 14.87 -16.89 6.07
N HIS A 175 15.39 -15.94 5.27
CA HIS A 175 15.79 -14.62 5.77
C HIS A 175 14.65 -13.91 6.51
N VAL A 176 13.45 -13.87 5.92
CA VAL A 176 12.29 -13.21 6.54
C VAL A 176 11.86 -13.90 7.84
N GLN A 177 12.04 -15.22 7.94
CA GLN A 177 11.76 -15.95 9.16
C GLN A 177 12.83 -15.72 10.24
N GLU A 178 14.11 -15.73 9.88
CA GLU A 178 15.23 -15.64 10.83
C GLU A 178 15.49 -14.21 11.29
N VAL A 179 15.44 -13.25 10.37
CA VAL A 179 15.78 -11.84 10.63
C VAL A 179 14.54 -11.06 11.07
N HIS A 180 13.38 -11.29 10.45
CA HIS A 180 12.16 -10.54 10.74
C HIS A 180 11.16 -11.28 11.62
N HIS A 181 11.39 -12.57 11.94
CA HIS A 181 10.46 -13.44 12.69
C HIS A 181 9.07 -13.56 12.05
N ILE A 182 9.04 -13.50 10.72
CA ILE A 182 7.82 -13.59 9.92
C ILE A 182 7.81 -14.92 9.17
N THR A 183 6.92 -15.83 9.56
CA THR A 183 6.72 -17.07 8.78
C THR A 183 5.85 -16.79 7.55
N LEU A 184 6.43 -16.97 6.37
CA LEU A 184 5.73 -17.01 5.09
C LEU A 184 5.35 -18.45 4.73
N ARG A 185 4.35 -18.64 3.87
CA ARG A 185 3.97 -19.98 3.40
C ARG A 185 5.06 -20.57 2.52
N SER A 186 5.30 -21.88 2.67
CA SER A 186 6.21 -22.61 1.79
C SER A 186 5.65 -22.73 0.37
N SER A 187 6.52 -23.04 -0.59
CA SER A 187 6.12 -23.30 -1.99
C SER A 187 5.01 -24.34 -2.09
N ASP A 188 5.08 -25.42 -1.32
CA ASP A 188 4.06 -26.47 -1.29
C ASP A 188 2.73 -25.97 -0.72
N GLN A 189 2.75 -25.22 0.36
CA GLN A 189 1.55 -24.63 0.96
C GLN A 189 0.85 -23.67 0.00
N VAL A 190 1.62 -22.84 -0.71
CA VAL A 190 1.11 -21.93 -1.75
C VAL A 190 0.49 -22.73 -2.89
N HIS A 191 1.18 -23.78 -3.38
CA HIS A 191 0.67 -24.64 -4.44
C HIS A 191 -0.66 -25.30 -4.06
N GLN A 192 -0.73 -25.92 -2.87
CA GLN A 192 -1.94 -26.52 -2.34
C GLN A 192 -3.08 -25.50 -2.21
N ARG A 193 -2.80 -24.28 -1.75
CA ARG A 193 -3.79 -23.20 -1.66
C ARG A 193 -4.34 -22.82 -3.04
N ARG A 194 -3.46 -22.65 -4.03
CA ARG A 194 -3.85 -22.32 -5.41
C ARG A 194 -4.76 -23.41 -5.99
N LEU A 195 -4.42 -24.69 -5.79
CA LEU A 195 -5.27 -25.82 -6.19
C LEU A 195 -6.64 -25.79 -5.51
N ARG A 196 -6.69 -25.53 -4.18
CA ARG A 196 -7.95 -25.40 -3.44
C ARG A 196 -8.80 -24.23 -3.99
N LYS A 197 -8.19 -23.10 -4.32
CA LYS A 197 -8.88 -21.92 -4.90
C LYS A 197 -9.48 -22.25 -6.27
N ILE A 198 -8.75 -22.97 -7.12
CA ILE A 198 -9.24 -23.44 -8.43
C ILE A 198 -10.42 -24.40 -8.26
N ARG A 199 -10.30 -25.40 -7.36
CA ARG A 199 -11.39 -26.36 -7.08
C ARG A 199 -12.66 -25.65 -6.61
N ARG A 200 -12.55 -24.71 -5.67
CA ARG A 200 -13.68 -23.91 -5.18
C ARG A 200 -14.35 -23.10 -6.29
N ARG A 201 -13.56 -22.46 -7.17
CA ARG A 201 -14.09 -21.71 -8.32
C ARG A 201 -14.87 -22.63 -9.27
N LYS A 202 -14.34 -23.82 -9.59
CA LYS A 202 -15.04 -24.80 -10.44
C LYS A 202 -16.37 -25.25 -9.82
N MET A 203 -16.40 -25.49 -8.51
CA MET A 203 -17.64 -25.85 -7.80
C MET A 203 -18.66 -24.71 -7.83
N ALA A 204 -18.24 -23.47 -7.59
CA ALA A 204 -19.12 -22.31 -7.63
C ALA A 204 -19.75 -22.13 -9.02
N ILE A 205 -18.94 -22.23 -10.10
CA ILE A 205 -19.44 -22.13 -11.48
C ILE A 205 -20.45 -23.25 -11.77
N LYS A 206 -20.14 -24.49 -11.38
CA LYS A 206 -21.07 -25.62 -11.54
C LYS A 206 -22.39 -25.36 -10.83
N GLN A 207 -22.36 -24.81 -9.62
CA GLN A 207 -23.56 -24.47 -8.86
C GLN A 207 -24.37 -23.35 -9.52
N THR A 208 -23.71 -22.32 -10.05
CA THR A 208 -24.39 -21.23 -10.78
C THR A 208 -25.09 -21.75 -12.04
N ILE A 209 -24.45 -22.66 -12.79
CA ILE A 209 -25.06 -23.29 -13.97
C ILE A 209 -26.28 -24.12 -13.57
N ILE A 210 -26.19 -24.89 -12.49
CA ILE A 210 -27.34 -25.68 -11.98
C ILE A 210 -28.49 -24.76 -11.55
N ASN A 211 -28.20 -23.67 -10.86
CA ASN A 211 -29.21 -22.76 -10.32
C ASN A 211 -29.83 -21.83 -11.39
N GLY A 212 -29.15 -21.58 -12.51
CA GLY A 212 -29.64 -20.75 -13.61
C GLY A 212 -30.32 -21.54 -14.73
N ALA A 213 -30.38 -22.87 -14.62
CA ALA A 213 -31.08 -23.76 -15.53
C ALA A 213 -32.48 -24.17 -15.02
N VAL A 214 -33.02 -23.42 -14.04
CA VAL A 214 -34.37 -23.56 -13.47
C VAL A 214 -35.19 -22.31 -13.78
#